data_AF-A0A2S8JHW8-F1
#
_entry.id   AF-A0A2S8JHW8-F1
#
_cell.length_a   1.000
_cell.length_b   1.000
_cell.length_c   1.000
_cell.angle_alpha   90.00
_cell.angle_beta   90.00
_cell.angle_gamma   90.00
#
_symmetry.space_group_name_H-M   'P 1'
#
loop_
_entity.id
_entity.type
_entity.pdbx_description
1 polymer ?
#
loop_
_entity_poly.entity_id
_entity_poly.type
_entity_poly.pdbx_seq_one_letter_code
_entity_poly.pdbx_strand_id
1 'polypeptide(L)' 'MSRSDEPDSPSETDEQAVPSRAPIDRARLERIFGDVFPDTTADEREPGEGPAAAAGDEWLRRQRPPHHG' A
#
# COMPACT_ATOMS: atom_id res chain seq x y z
N MET A 1 -23.78 -36.06 -3.07
CA MET A 1 -23.26 -36.01 -4.45
C MET A 1 -22.68 -34.63 -4.69
N SER A 2 -21.41 -34.60 -5.08
CA SER A 2 -20.54 -33.44 -5.22
C SER A 2 -21.05 -32.43 -6.25
N ARG A 3 -20.96 -31.13 -5.93
CA ARG A 3 -20.90 -30.08 -6.93
C ARG A 3 -19.43 -29.69 -7.04
N SER A 4 -18.85 -29.91 -8.23
CA SER A 4 -17.55 -29.38 -8.60
C SER A 4 -17.63 -27.86 -8.56
N ASP A 5 -16.78 -27.25 -7.75
CA ASP A 5 -16.43 -25.83 -7.88
C ASP A 5 -15.01 -25.84 -8.44
N GLU A 6 -14.91 -25.69 -9.76
CA GLU A 6 -13.65 -25.40 -10.43
C GLU A 6 -13.54 -23.88 -10.45
N PRO A 7 -12.62 -23.26 -9.69
CA PRO A 7 -12.36 -21.85 -9.88
C PRO A 7 -11.60 -21.68 -11.19
N ASP A 8 -12.32 -21.10 -12.14
CA ASP A 8 -11.83 -20.40 -13.33
C ASP A 8 -10.40 -19.90 -13.11
N SER A 9 -9.48 -20.47 -13.89
CA SER A 9 -8.09 -20.02 -14.01
C SER A 9 -8.06 -18.49 -14.10
N PRO A 10 -7.22 -17.78 -13.34
CA PRO A 10 -7.00 -16.37 -13.59
C PRO A 10 -6.30 -16.22 -14.95
N SER A 11 -7.09 -16.13 -16.01
CA SER A 11 -6.60 -15.76 -17.33
C SER A 11 -6.00 -14.36 -17.25
N GLU A 12 -4.69 -14.33 -17.45
CA GLU A 12 -3.96 -13.29 -18.16
C GLU A 12 -4.42 -11.85 -17.87
N THR A 13 -4.27 -11.41 -16.62
CA THR A 13 -4.15 -9.98 -16.36
C THR A 13 -2.72 -9.58 -16.66
N ASP A 14 -2.49 -9.28 -17.94
CA ASP A 14 -1.60 -8.23 -18.41
C ASP A 14 -0.34 -8.10 -17.54
N GLU A 15 0.62 -9.01 -17.75
CA GLU A 15 2.02 -8.86 -17.33
C GLU A 15 2.63 -7.70 -18.12
N GLN A 16 2.08 -6.50 -17.95
CA GLN A 16 2.67 -5.24 -18.36
C GLN A 16 4.05 -5.24 -17.76
N ALA A 17 5.03 -5.34 -18.65
CA ALA A 17 6.45 -5.29 -18.36
C ALA A 17 6.69 -4.40 -17.15
N VAL A 18 6.91 -5.02 -15.98
CA VAL A 18 7.31 -4.30 -14.79
C VAL A 18 8.51 -3.47 -15.23
N PRO A 19 8.43 -2.13 -15.20
CA PRO A 19 9.52 -1.33 -15.72
C PRO A 19 10.76 -1.77 -14.96
N SER A 20 11.81 -2.12 -15.71
CA SER A 20 13.09 -2.54 -15.14
C SER A 20 13.39 -1.61 -13.97
N ARG A 21 13.76 -2.18 -12.83
CA ARG A 21 14.01 -1.48 -11.56
C ARG A 21 15.33 -0.70 -11.65
N ALA A 22 15.43 0.12 -12.69
CA ALA A 22 16.48 1.08 -12.90
C ALA A 22 16.56 1.96 -11.65
N PRO A 23 17.76 2.30 -11.19
CA PRO A 23 17.93 3.18 -10.05
C PRO A 23 17.14 4.47 -10.28
N ILE A 24 16.25 4.81 -9.35
CA ILE A 24 15.49 6.07 -9.39
C ILE A 24 16.46 7.21 -9.07
N ASP A 25 16.38 8.30 -9.83
CA ASP A 25 17.15 9.52 -9.59
C ASP A 25 16.89 10.07 -8.18
N ARG A 26 17.99 10.33 -7.43
CA ARG A 26 17.94 10.88 -6.08
C ARG A 26 17.28 12.26 -6.04
N ALA A 27 17.52 13.12 -7.03
CA ALA A 27 16.90 14.44 -7.09
C ALA A 27 15.36 14.34 -7.24
N ARG A 28 14.87 13.31 -7.94
CA ARG A 28 13.43 13.04 -8.06
C ARG A 28 12.82 12.59 -6.74
N LEU A 29 13.54 11.78 -5.96
CA LEU A 29 13.09 11.36 -4.63
C LEU A 29 13.07 12.54 -3.65
N GLU A 30 14.11 13.36 -3.64
CA GLU A 30 14.22 14.54 -2.76
C GLU A 30 13.10 15.56 -3.01
N ARG A 31 12.66 15.72 -4.26
CA ARG A 31 11.50 16.58 -4.60
C ARG A 31 10.17 16.10 -4.00
N ILE A 32 10.02 14.80 -3.78
CA ILE A 32 8.77 14.19 -3.29
C ILE A 32 8.82 14.03 -1.76
N PHE A 33 9.95 13.54 -1.25
CA PHE A 33 10.09 13.11 0.14
C PHE A 33 10.90 14.10 1.00
N GLY A 34 11.59 15.07 0.38
CA GLY A 34 12.53 15.95 1.07
C GLY A 34 13.95 15.40 1.14
N ASP A 35 14.84 16.14 1.79
CA ASP A 35 16.25 15.79 2.00
C ASP A 35 16.47 14.83 3.17
N VAL A 36 15.55 14.85 4.16
CA VAL A 36 15.60 13.98 5.33
C VAL A 36 14.75 12.74 5.09
N PHE A 37 15.41 11.62 4.84
CA PHE A 37 14.78 10.31 4.93
C PHE A 37 14.75 9.84 6.39
N PRO A 38 13.68 9.18 6.84
CA PRO A 38 13.68 8.53 8.15
C PRO A 38 14.71 7.39 8.16
N ASP A 39 15.43 7.25 9.28
CA ASP A 39 16.40 6.17 9.48
C ASP A 39 15.77 4.77 9.50
N THR A 40 14.46 4.69 9.79
CA THR A 40 13.69 3.45 9.88
C THR A 40 12.50 3.46 8.93
N THR A 41 12.15 2.29 8.40
CA THR A 41 10.96 2.12 7.56
C THR A 41 9.69 2.04 8.41
N ALA A 42 8.52 1.98 7.78
CA ALA A 42 7.25 1.90 8.50
C ALA A 42 7.04 0.54 9.19
N ASP A 43 7.59 -0.54 8.63
CA ASP A 43 7.50 -1.90 9.17
C ASP A 43 8.42 -2.14 10.38
N GLU A 44 9.49 -1.37 10.52
CA GLU A 44 10.40 -1.44 11.68
C GLU A 44 9.91 -0.62 12.88
N ARG A 45 8.95 0.29 12.68
CA ARG A 45 8.41 1.16 13.73
C ARG A 45 7.30 0.45 14.49
N GLU A 46 7.17 0.78 15.78
CA GLU A 46 6.06 0.27 16.60
C GLU A 46 4.72 0.75 16.00
N PRO A 47 3.73 -0.15 15.82
CA PRO A 47 2.41 0.24 15.36
C PRO A 47 1.76 1.20 16.37
N GLY A 48 1.51 2.44 15.94
CA GLY A 48 1.01 3.52 16.79
C GLY A 48 1.99 4.67 16.97
N GLU A 49 3.27 4.46 16.64
CA GLU A 49 4.32 5.48 16.78
C GLU A 49 4.33 6.42 15.56
N GLY A 50 3.94 7.67 15.79
CA GLY A 50 4.07 8.77 14.82
C GLY A 50 2.75 9.42 14.37
N PRO A 51 2.83 10.58 13.68
CA PRO A 51 1.68 11.40 13.34
C PRO A 51 0.66 10.71 12.41
N ALA A 52 1.10 9.69 11.65
CA ALA A 52 0.25 8.92 10.76
C ALA A 52 -0.74 8.01 11.50
N ALA A 53 -0.43 7.57 12.72
CA ALA A 53 -1.30 6.64 13.47
C ALA A 53 -2.64 7.30 13.86
N ALA A 54 -2.58 8.51 14.43
CA ALA A 54 -3.80 9.25 14.80
C ALA A 54 -4.63 9.68 13.58
N ALA A 55 -3.96 10.04 12.48
CA ALA A 55 -4.62 10.42 11.22
C ALA A 55 -5.25 9.21 10.49
N GLY A 56 -4.63 8.03 10.58
CA GLY A 56 -5.09 6.80 9.93
C GLY A 56 -6.43 6.31 10.47
N ASP A 57 -6.59 6.28 11.80
CA ASP A 57 -7.84 5.87 12.44
C ASP A 57 -9.00 6.83 12.12
N GLU A 58 -8.72 8.14 12.11
CA GLU A 58 -9.72 9.15 11.76
C GLU A 58 -10.15 9.03 10.30
N TRP A 59 -9.20 8.81 9.39
CA TRP A 59 -9.48 8.55 7.98
C TRP A 59 -10.33 7.28 7.80
N LEU A 60 -9.97 6.17 8.45
CA LEU A 60 -10.71 4.91 8.36
C LEU A 60 -12.15 5.06 8.87
N ARG A 61 -12.35 5.77 9.99
CA ARG A 61 -13.70 6.08 10.52
C ARG A 61 -14.54 6.88 9.52
N ARG A 62 -13.94 7.83 8.79
CA ARG A 62 -14.61 8.60 7.73
C ARG A 62 -14.96 7.78 6.49
N GLN A 63 -14.26 6.68 6.25
CA GLN A 63 -14.51 5.79 5.11
C GLN A 63 -15.49 4.65 5.43
N ARG A 64 -16.03 4.57 6.65
CA ARG A 64 -17.02 3.53 6.99
C ARG A 64 -18.32 3.76 6.21
N PRO A 65 -18.82 2.75 5.46
CA PRO A 65 -20.09 2.86 4.76
C PRO A 65 -21.26 3.13 5.72
N PRO A 66 -22.26 3.93 5.30
CA PRO A 66 -23.34 4.38 6.17
C PRO A 66 -24.28 3.27 6.67
N HIS A 67 -24.27 2.10 6.02
CA HIS A 67 -25.06 0.93 6.42
C HIS A 67 -24.28 -0.06 7.29
N HIS A 68 -23.07 0.29 7.74
CA HIS A 68 -22.29 -0.57 8.62
C HIS A 68 -22.59 -0.22 10.09
N GLY A 69 -23.75 -0.71 10.54
CA GLY A 69 -24.20 -0.75 11.92
C GLY A 69 -24.79 -2.12 12.23
#